data_AF-A0A3D3F9M4-F1
#
_entry.id   AF-A0A3D3F9M4-F1
#
_cell.length_a   1.000
_cell.length_b   1.000
_cell.length_c   1.000
_cell.angle_alpha   90.00
_cell.angle_beta   90.00
_cell.angle_gamma   90.00
#
_symmetry.space_group_name_H-M   'P 1'
#
loop_
_entity.id
_entity.type
_entity.pdbx_description
1 polymer ?
#
loop_
_entity_poly.entity_id
_entity_poly.type
_entity_poly.pdbx_seq_one_letter_code
_entity_poly.pdbx_strand_id
1 'polypeptide(L)'
;MKKIILFLVFLWMVCVSYSQNSWIRVNLIGYLEQDAKVAVWVSKQKSLPDNFQLIDMTTGKVAFNGTKVKNTGKQPAFESSVRIDFSGFTTPGTYRIKINGILSAPFRIGNDIYADAAEMPLKYMRQQRCEYNPFLKDSCHVHDGISVGDPEGKRDGRYYNTTGGWHDASDYLQYVTTSANAVYQMLFAYTRHPEVFGDRYLANGEEGVNGIPDILDEAKWGLDWLVKMNPDSNTYFNQLADDRDHVGFTLPNEQKVDYGWGAGKERPVYFVSPKPQGLFKHKNRSTGMASTLGKYASSFALGAQLLSNYYPEFSTILKDKAQQAYRKGAANPGVSQTAPGGAPYFYEEDNWADDMQLAAAELFATSGDRHALREAVNYGRLEPVTPWMGADSARHYQWYPFVNLGHFHLAQQNENPRIKQEFIRNLRSGLQRVKERAQNDAFMNGIPFIWCSNNLTVGFITQCRLYHELTG
;
A
#
# COMPACT_ATOMS: atom_id res chain seq x y z
N MET A 1 -31.87 -41.38 44.16
CA MET A 1 -31.24 -40.06 44.39
C MET A 1 -29.70 -40.11 44.50
N LYS A 2 -29.09 -40.96 45.34
CA LYS A 2 -27.61 -41.02 45.48
C LYS A 2 -26.83 -41.38 44.20
N LYS A 3 -27.37 -42.23 43.31
CA LYS A 3 -26.71 -42.60 42.03
C LYS A 3 -26.76 -41.50 40.96
N ILE A 4 -27.77 -40.61 40.99
CA ILE A 4 -27.92 -39.50 40.04
C ILE A 4 -26.99 -38.33 40.43
N ILE A 5 -26.80 -38.11 41.73
CA ILE A 5 -25.87 -37.09 42.26
C ILE A 5 -24.42 -37.48 41.96
N LEU A 6 -24.04 -38.76 42.05
CA LEU A 6 -22.69 -39.21 41.67
C LEU A 6 -22.42 -39.04 40.16
N PHE A 7 -23.44 -39.26 39.32
CA PHE A 7 -23.33 -39.07 37.87
C PHE A 7 -23.22 -37.59 37.46
N LEU A 8 -23.94 -36.71 38.17
CA LEU A 8 -23.87 -35.25 37.96
C LEU A 8 -22.56 -34.63 38.48
N VAL A 9 -21.99 -35.15 39.57
CA VAL A 9 -20.66 -34.72 40.07
C VAL A 9 -19.54 -35.22 39.14
N PHE A 10 -19.69 -36.40 38.52
CA PHE A 10 -18.74 -36.87 37.51
C PHE A 10 -18.86 -36.08 36.19
N LEU A 11 -20.06 -35.63 35.81
CA LEU A 11 -20.27 -34.74 34.65
C LEU A 11 -19.71 -33.33 34.86
N TRP A 12 -19.66 -32.84 36.11
CA TRP A 12 -19.09 -31.52 36.43
C TRP A 12 -17.56 -31.50 36.49
N MET A 13 -16.92 -32.67 36.66
CA MET A 13 -15.45 -32.78 36.81
C MET A 13 -14.67 -32.87 35.49
N VAL A 14 -15.32 -32.85 34.32
CA VAL A 14 -14.62 -32.98 33.01
C VAL A 14 -14.64 -31.69 32.18
N CYS A 15 -15.24 -30.61 32.67
CA CYS A 15 -15.01 -29.29 32.08
C CYS A 15 -13.80 -28.59 32.70
N VAL A 16 -12.66 -29.28 32.77
CA VAL A 16 -11.38 -28.57 32.77
C VAL A 16 -11.24 -28.04 31.35
N SER A 17 -11.73 -26.83 31.13
CA SER A 17 -11.37 -26.05 29.96
C SER A 17 -9.85 -25.90 30.01
N TYR A 18 -9.13 -26.79 29.33
CA TYR A 18 -7.71 -26.60 29.10
C TYR A 18 -7.59 -25.32 28.30
N SER A 19 -7.29 -24.23 28.99
CA SER A 19 -6.90 -22.99 28.34
C SER A 19 -5.72 -23.33 27.44
N GLN A 20 -5.91 -23.19 26.13
CA GLN A 20 -4.85 -23.41 25.17
C GLN A 20 -3.69 -22.49 25.54
N ASN A 21 -2.54 -23.08 25.86
CA ASN A 21 -1.37 -22.34 26.32
C ASN A 21 -0.35 -22.07 25.21
N SER A 22 -0.55 -22.65 24.03
CA SER A 22 0.34 -22.47 22.89
C SER A 22 -0.42 -22.44 21.56
N TRP A 23 0.11 -21.74 20.57
CA TRP A 23 -0.51 -21.52 19.27
C TRP A 23 0.50 -21.69 18.16
N ILE A 24 0.03 -22.11 16.98
CA ILE A 24 0.83 -22.23 15.77
C ILE A 24 0.27 -21.24 14.75
N ARG A 25 1.11 -20.30 14.31
CA ARG A 25 0.81 -19.31 13.27
C ARG A 25 1.45 -19.76 11.96
N VAL A 26 0.64 -19.77 10.92
CA VAL A 26 1.01 -20.16 9.55
C VAL A 26 0.51 -19.08 8.59
N ASN A 27 1.05 -19.07 7.37
CA ASN A 27 0.42 -18.35 6.28
C ASN A 27 -0.91 -19.04 5.95
N LEU A 28 -2.02 -18.31 6.09
CA LEU A 28 -3.37 -18.86 5.91
C LEU A 28 -3.73 -19.12 4.45
N ILE A 29 -3.03 -18.51 3.49
CA ILE A 29 -3.16 -18.84 2.06
C ILE A 29 -2.37 -20.13 1.80
N GLY A 30 -1.07 -20.11 2.09
CA GLY A 30 -0.21 -21.27 1.89
C GLY A 30 1.23 -20.90 1.55
N TYR A 31 1.93 -21.85 0.93
CA TYR A 31 3.32 -21.70 0.54
C TYR A 31 3.57 -22.29 -0.86
N LEU A 32 4.39 -21.63 -1.67
CA LEU A 32 4.84 -22.18 -2.95
C LEU A 32 5.76 -23.38 -2.74
N GLU A 33 5.81 -24.30 -3.71
CA GLU A 33 6.46 -25.61 -3.55
C GLU A 33 7.95 -25.50 -3.25
N GLN A 34 8.65 -24.58 -3.92
CA GLN A 34 10.11 -24.41 -3.79
C GLN A 34 10.52 -23.20 -2.93
N ASP A 35 9.55 -22.51 -2.35
CA ASP A 35 9.80 -21.28 -1.60
C ASP A 35 9.98 -21.53 -0.10
N ALA A 36 10.40 -20.51 0.63
CA ALA A 36 10.58 -20.57 2.07
C ALA A 36 9.24 -20.84 2.79
N LYS A 37 9.22 -21.81 3.70
CA LYS A 37 8.03 -22.20 4.46
C LYS A 37 8.32 -22.17 5.94
N VAL A 38 7.71 -21.18 6.61
CA VAL A 38 7.92 -20.94 8.03
C VAL A 38 6.59 -20.86 8.76
N ALA A 39 6.53 -21.53 9.91
CA ALA A 39 5.50 -21.33 10.91
C ALA A 39 6.12 -20.80 12.20
N VAL A 40 5.30 -20.15 13.02
CA VAL A 40 5.71 -19.61 14.31
C VAL A 40 4.86 -20.25 15.39
N TRP A 41 5.52 -20.93 16.33
CA TRP A 41 4.85 -21.42 17.53
C TRP A 41 5.14 -20.45 18.69
N VAL A 42 4.12 -20.11 19.47
CA VAL A 42 4.19 -19.22 20.62
C VAL A 42 3.48 -19.83 21.82
N SER A 43 3.96 -19.58 23.03
CA SER A 43 3.40 -20.18 24.24
C SER A 43 3.49 -19.30 25.47
N LYS A 44 2.51 -19.45 26.37
CA LYS A 44 2.52 -18.89 27.73
C LYS A 44 3.45 -19.68 28.68
N GLN A 45 3.92 -20.85 28.25
CA GLN A 45 4.81 -21.72 29.01
C GLN A 45 6.27 -21.57 28.52
N LYS A 46 7.23 -22.01 29.34
CA LYS A 46 8.66 -21.98 29.01
C LYS A 46 9.17 -23.20 28.23
N SER A 47 8.42 -24.30 28.23
CA SER A 47 8.78 -25.52 27.52
C SER A 47 8.78 -25.28 26.02
N LEU A 48 9.85 -25.68 25.34
CA LEU A 48 9.99 -25.55 23.89
C LEU A 48 9.66 -26.87 23.20
N PRO A 49 9.06 -26.83 22.00
CA PRO A 49 8.97 -28.01 21.17
C PRO A 49 10.30 -28.27 20.44
N ASP A 50 10.67 -29.54 20.29
CA ASP A 50 11.89 -29.95 19.56
C ASP A 50 11.57 -30.53 18.17
N ASN A 51 10.29 -30.82 17.91
CA ASN A 51 9.83 -31.42 16.67
C ASN A 51 8.42 -30.93 16.30
N PHE A 52 8.07 -31.18 15.05
CA PHE A 52 6.75 -30.92 14.50
C PHE A 52 6.39 -31.97 13.45
N GLN A 53 5.11 -32.08 13.14
CA GLN A 53 4.61 -32.95 12.08
C GLN A 53 3.78 -32.13 11.09
N LEU A 54 3.86 -32.47 9.80
CA LEU A 54 2.83 -32.08 8.82
C LEU A 54 1.81 -33.21 8.73
N ILE A 55 0.55 -32.87 8.94
CA ILE A 55 -0.58 -33.78 8.80
C ILE A 55 -1.26 -33.46 7.47
N ASP A 56 -1.33 -34.44 6.60
CA ASP A 56 -2.06 -34.35 5.35
C ASP A 56 -3.57 -34.37 5.64
N MET A 57 -4.28 -33.35 5.15
CA MET A 57 -5.71 -33.18 5.42
C MET A 57 -6.61 -34.15 4.65
N THR A 58 -6.11 -34.75 3.57
CA THR A 58 -6.85 -35.71 2.75
C THR A 58 -6.84 -37.10 3.37
N THR A 59 -5.68 -37.53 3.87
CA THR A 59 -5.45 -38.88 4.41
C THR A 59 -5.53 -38.93 5.93
N GLY A 60 -5.41 -37.78 6.61
CA GLY A 60 -5.29 -37.69 8.07
C GLY A 60 -3.96 -38.22 8.63
N LYS A 61 -3.01 -38.58 7.76
CA LYS A 61 -1.73 -39.20 8.14
C LYS A 61 -0.62 -38.15 8.26
N VAL A 62 0.43 -38.53 8.99
CA VAL A 62 1.68 -37.74 9.04
C VAL A 62 2.36 -37.83 7.67
N ALA A 63 2.46 -36.69 6.98
CA ALA A 63 3.17 -36.56 5.71
C ALA A 63 4.67 -36.26 5.90
N PHE A 64 5.02 -35.58 7.00
CA PHE A 64 6.39 -35.19 7.28
C PHE A 64 6.62 -35.07 8.79
N ASN A 65 7.80 -35.48 9.25
CA ASN A 65 8.31 -35.19 10.59
C ASN A 65 9.52 -34.26 10.46
N GLY A 66 9.48 -33.13 11.13
CA GLY A 66 10.55 -32.13 11.08
C GLY A 66 11.11 -31.79 12.44
N THR A 67 12.39 -31.42 12.46
CA THR A 67 13.17 -31.04 13.66
C THR A 67 13.83 -29.68 13.53
N LYS A 68 13.66 -28.99 12.39
CA LYS A 68 14.18 -27.64 12.17
C LYS A 68 13.36 -26.61 12.95
N VAL A 69 13.63 -26.54 14.25
CA VAL A 69 12.98 -25.62 15.19
C VAL A 69 14.04 -24.69 15.77
N LYS A 70 13.85 -23.38 15.59
CA LYS A 70 14.76 -22.35 16.09
C LYS A 70 14.10 -21.58 17.22
N ASN A 71 14.67 -21.63 18.41
CA ASN A 71 14.23 -20.81 19.55
C ASN A 71 14.40 -19.32 19.25
N THR A 72 13.34 -18.56 19.46
CA THR A 72 13.30 -17.09 19.30
C THR A 72 13.00 -16.37 20.61
N GLY A 73 13.03 -17.07 21.74
CA GLY A 73 12.91 -16.48 23.07
C GLY A 73 11.49 -15.97 23.38
N LYS A 74 11.43 -14.97 24.25
CA LYS A 74 10.18 -14.34 24.70
C LYS A 74 9.63 -13.40 23.63
N GLN A 75 8.31 -13.34 23.48
CA GLN A 75 7.61 -12.38 22.62
C GLN A 75 6.62 -11.56 23.46
N PRO A 76 6.13 -10.40 22.96
CA PRO A 76 5.02 -9.72 23.60
C PRO A 76 3.86 -10.70 23.88
N ALA A 77 3.42 -10.75 25.14
CA ALA A 77 2.41 -11.68 25.64
C ALA A 77 2.77 -13.19 25.66
N PHE A 78 3.97 -13.64 25.29
CA PHE A 78 4.33 -15.08 25.30
C PHE A 78 5.68 -15.31 25.97
N GLU A 79 5.77 -16.33 26.84
CA GLU A 79 7.00 -16.67 27.57
C GLU A 79 8.02 -17.42 26.70
N SER A 80 7.57 -18.06 25.62
CA SER A 80 8.45 -18.72 24.67
C SER A 80 7.89 -18.69 23.24
N SER A 81 8.80 -18.78 22.27
CA SER A 81 8.49 -18.82 20.86
C SER A 81 9.56 -19.59 20.09
N VAL A 82 9.14 -20.22 18.99
CA VAL A 82 10.05 -20.85 18.03
C VAL A 82 9.61 -20.58 16.59
N ARG A 83 10.59 -20.50 15.70
CA ARG A 83 10.41 -20.54 14.24
C ARG A 83 10.64 -21.96 13.72
N ILE A 84 9.73 -22.41 12.88
CA ILE A 84 9.70 -23.78 12.36
C ILE A 84 9.89 -23.71 10.86
N ASP A 85 11.00 -24.27 10.37
CA ASP A 85 11.31 -24.33 8.94
C ASP A 85 10.95 -25.71 8.37
N PHE A 86 10.01 -25.71 7.42
CA PHE A 86 9.61 -26.90 6.68
C PHE A 86 9.78 -26.71 5.17
N SER A 87 10.67 -25.80 4.77
CA SER A 87 10.90 -25.47 3.36
C SER A 87 11.32 -26.68 2.51
N GLY A 88 11.98 -27.66 3.13
CA GLY A 88 12.38 -28.90 2.48
C GLY A 88 11.23 -29.86 2.14
N PHE A 89 10.01 -29.60 2.61
CA PHE A 89 8.82 -30.33 2.20
C PHE A 89 8.13 -29.57 1.06
N THR A 90 8.09 -30.18 -0.12
CA THR A 90 7.67 -29.54 -1.37
C THR A 90 6.43 -30.19 -1.99
N THR A 91 5.93 -31.30 -1.42
CA THR A 91 4.79 -32.04 -1.98
C THR A 91 3.52 -31.19 -1.93
N PRO A 92 2.86 -30.94 -3.09
CA PRO A 92 1.61 -30.20 -3.12
C PRO A 92 0.51 -30.87 -2.30
N GLY A 93 -0.40 -30.07 -1.73
CA GLY A 93 -1.50 -30.59 -0.92
C GLY A 93 -2.02 -29.60 0.11
N THR A 94 -2.92 -30.07 0.98
CA THR A 94 -3.44 -29.29 2.11
C THR A 94 -2.99 -29.92 3.41
N TYR A 95 -2.38 -29.12 4.29
CA TYR A 95 -1.69 -29.61 5.48
C TYR A 95 -2.08 -28.82 6.74
N ARG A 96 -1.83 -29.44 7.89
CA ARG A 96 -1.73 -28.76 9.20
C ARG A 96 -0.42 -29.09 9.85
N ILE A 97 0.14 -28.16 10.62
CA ILE A 97 1.27 -28.42 11.50
C ILE A 97 0.74 -28.93 12.84
N LYS A 98 1.34 -30.00 13.36
CA LYS A 98 1.06 -30.58 14.67
C LYS A 98 2.27 -30.50 15.58
N ILE A 99 2.09 -29.98 16.79
CA ILE A 99 3.14 -29.86 17.83
C ILE A 99 2.50 -30.10 19.20
N ASN A 100 3.01 -31.06 19.97
CA ASN A 100 2.51 -31.36 21.32
C ASN A 100 0.98 -31.48 21.41
N GLY A 101 0.35 -32.09 20.39
CA GLY A 101 -1.11 -32.26 20.29
C GLY A 101 -1.88 -31.05 19.75
N ILE A 102 -1.23 -29.89 19.57
CA ILE A 102 -1.83 -28.67 19.02
C ILE A 102 -1.73 -28.69 17.50
N LEU A 103 -2.80 -28.29 16.82
CA LEU A 103 -2.87 -28.18 15.36
C LEU A 103 -2.92 -26.71 14.92
N SER A 104 -2.27 -26.38 13.82
CA SER A 104 -2.45 -25.10 13.13
C SER A 104 -3.78 -25.03 12.39
N ALA A 105 -4.14 -23.83 11.92
CA ALA A 105 -5.08 -23.69 10.80
C ALA A 105 -4.56 -24.48 9.57
N PRO A 106 -5.46 -24.99 8.72
CA PRO A 106 -5.06 -25.62 7.46
C PRO A 106 -4.44 -24.59 6.50
N PHE A 107 -3.50 -25.03 5.67
CA PHE A 107 -2.87 -24.22 4.61
C PHE A 107 -2.55 -25.10 3.40
N ARG A 108 -2.41 -24.48 2.22
CA ARG A 108 -2.02 -25.18 0.99
C ARG A 108 -0.51 -25.10 0.72
N ILE A 109 0.02 -26.13 0.07
CA ILE A 109 1.30 -26.07 -0.64
C ILE A 109 1.01 -26.32 -2.12
N GLY A 110 1.47 -25.43 -2.99
CA GLY A 110 1.24 -25.53 -4.43
C GLY A 110 1.63 -24.23 -5.15
N ASN A 111 1.95 -24.33 -6.44
CA ASN A 111 2.35 -23.16 -7.23
C ASN A 111 1.16 -22.32 -7.75
N ASP A 112 -0.06 -22.81 -7.59
CA ASP A 112 -1.32 -22.15 -8.02
C ASP A 112 -1.94 -21.24 -6.94
N ILE A 113 -1.45 -21.29 -5.69
CA ILE A 113 -2.16 -20.75 -4.52
C ILE A 113 -2.33 -19.22 -4.54
N TYR A 114 -1.56 -18.51 -5.36
CA TYR A 114 -1.58 -17.05 -5.49
C TYR A 114 -2.13 -16.56 -6.84
N ALA A 115 -2.64 -17.46 -7.70
CA ALA A 115 -3.05 -17.10 -9.06
C ALA A 115 -4.08 -15.94 -9.12
N ASP A 116 -5.01 -15.88 -8.17
CA ASP A 116 -6.03 -14.83 -8.09
C ASP A 116 -5.68 -13.69 -7.11
N ALA A 117 -4.49 -13.71 -6.51
CA ALA A 117 -4.12 -12.72 -5.49
C ALA A 117 -4.05 -11.29 -6.06
N ALA A 118 -3.74 -11.16 -7.35
CA ALA A 118 -3.69 -9.87 -8.05
C ALA A 118 -5.06 -9.21 -8.21
N GLU A 119 -6.15 -9.99 -8.25
CA GLU A 119 -7.52 -9.47 -8.42
C GLU A 119 -8.09 -8.87 -7.13
N MET A 120 -7.67 -9.38 -5.97
CA MET A 120 -8.17 -8.92 -4.67
C MET A 120 -8.03 -7.41 -4.44
N PRO A 121 -6.85 -6.79 -4.64
CA PRO A 121 -6.74 -5.33 -4.52
C PRO A 121 -7.54 -4.59 -5.59
N LEU A 122 -7.62 -5.08 -6.84
CA LEU A 122 -8.41 -4.42 -7.90
C LEU A 122 -9.91 -4.42 -7.58
N LYS A 123 -10.43 -5.52 -7.02
CA LYS A 123 -11.80 -5.57 -6.52
C LYS A 123 -12.05 -4.50 -5.45
N TYR A 124 -11.12 -4.32 -4.52
CA TYR A 124 -11.22 -3.26 -3.52
C TYR A 124 -11.20 -1.87 -4.17
N MET A 125 -10.28 -1.61 -5.10
CA MET A 125 -10.23 -0.32 -5.81
C MET A 125 -11.54 0.00 -6.54
N ARG A 126 -12.14 -0.98 -7.25
CA ARG A 126 -13.45 -0.81 -7.91
C ARG A 126 -14.57 -0.47 -6.91
N GLN A 127 -14.54 -1.05 -5.71
CA GLN A 127 -15.52 -0.75 -4.65
C GLN A 127 -15.37 0.67 -4.09
N GLN A 128 -14.16 1.24 -4.17
CA GLN A 128 -13.86 2.59 -3.70
C GLN A 128 -14.11 3.66 -4.75
N ARG A 129 -14.55 3.32 -5.98
CA ARG A 129 -14.79 4.32 -7.03
C ARG A 129 -15.86 5.33 -6.60
N CYS A 130 -15.53 6.61 -6.78
CA CYS A 130 -16.39 7.78 -6.62
C CYS A 130 -16.89 8.25 -8.00
N GLU A 131 -17.95 9.05 -8.13
CA GLU A 131 -18.72 9.25 -9.38
C GLU A 131 -19.53 8.01 -9.73
N TYR A 132 -19.06 7.06 -10.55
CA TYR A 132 -19.78 5.79 -10.79
C TYR A 132 -19.16 4.65 -9.99
N ASN A 133 -19.97 3.97 -9.19
CA ASN A 133 -19.53 2.84 -8.38
C ASN A 133 -20.13 1.51 -8.92
N PRO A 134 -19.31 0.61 -9.51
CA PRO A 134 -19.82 -0.62 -10.12
C PRO A 134 -20.36 -1.63 -9.10
N PHE A 135 -19.96 -1.52 -7.83
CA PHE A 135 -20.45 -2.40 -6.77
C PHE A 135 -21.87 -2.01 -6.33
N LEU A 136 -22.13 -0.71 -6.19
CA LEU A 136 -23.46 -0.18 -5.86
C LEU A 136 -24.38 -0.06 -7.08
N LYS A 137 -23.79 -0.05 -8.29
CA LYS A 137 -24.47 0.27 -9.56
C LYS A 137 -25.21 1.60 -9.50
N ASP A 138 -24.58 2.57 -8.83
CA ASP A 138 -25.12 3.90 -8.60
C ASP A 138 -23.97 4.92 -8.57
N SER A 139 -24.31 6.20 -8.49
CA SER A 139 -23.36 7.30 -8.47
C SER A 139 -23.36 8.10 -7.17
N CYS A 140 -22.21 8.65 -6.83
CA CYS A 140 -21.99 9.46 -5.62
C CYS A 140 -21.14 10.69 -5.93
N HIS A 141 -21.30 11.74 -5.12
CA HIS A 141 -20.48 12.96 -5.18
C HIS A 141 -20.39 13.60 -6.59
N VAL A 142 -21.47 13.54 -7.36
CA VAL A 142 -21.54 14.02 -8.76
C VAL A 142 -21.48 15.55 -8.92
N HIS A 143 -21.31 16.27 -7.81
CA HIS A 143 -21.24 17.73 -7.74
C HIS A 143 -19.84 18.25 -7.41
N ASP A 144 -18.83 17.40 -7.29
CA ASP A 144 -17.47 17.85 -6.94
C ASP A 144 -16.88 18.78 -8.01
N GLY A 145 -16.37 19.97 -7.67
CA GLY A 145 -16.23 20.57 -6.35
C GLY A 145 -15.94 22.08 -6.41
N ILE A 146 -15.88 22.72 -5.22
CA ILE A 146 -15.61 24.17 -5.09
C ILE A 146 -14.22 24.38 -4.47
N SER A 147 -13.39 25.17 -5.14
CA SER A 147 -12.02 25.45 -4.69
C SER A 147 -11.98 26.26 -3.39
N VAL A 148 -11.07 25.86 -2.50
CA VAL A 148 -10.81 26.55 -1.23
C VAL A 148 -9.32 26.56 -0.89
N GLY A 149 -8.91 27.52 -0.07
CA GLY A 149 -7.55 27.58 0.46
C GLY A 149 -6.49 27.83 -0.61
N ASP A 150 -6.80 28.62 -1.65
CA ASP A 150 -5.83 29.06 -2.65
C ASP A 150 -4.65 29.80 -1.96
N PRO A 151 -3.39 29.38 -2.15
CA PRO A 151 -2.24 30.04 -1.55
C PRO A 151 -2.11 31.53 -1.92
N GLU A 152 -2.72 31.95 -3.04
CA GLU A 152 -2.79 33.35 -3.48
C GLU A 152 -4.12 34.04 -3.13
N GLY A 153 -5.13 33.30 -2.65
CA GLY A 153 -6.45 33.83 -2.30
C GLY A 153 -7.27 34.37 -3.48
N LYS A 154 -6.97 33.98 -4.73
CA LYS A 154 -7.61 34.53 -5.95
C LYS A 154 -8.62 33.57 -6.59
N ARG A 155 -8.55 32.29 -6.24
CA ARG A 155 -9.30 31.21 -6.88
C ARG A 155 -10.26 30.50 -5.94
N ASP A 156 -10.50 31.00 -4.73
CA ASP A 156 -11.50 30.43 -3.83
C ASP A 156 -12.93 30.65 -4.37
N GLY A 157 -13.82 29.69 -4.11
CA GLY A 157 -15.23 29.75 -4.50
C GLY A 157 -15.51 29.42 -5.97
N ARG A 158 -14.53 28.90 -6.72
CA ARG A 158 -14.70 28.54 -8.13
C ARG A 158 -15.05 27.07 -8.26
N TYR A 159 -15.93 26.76 -9.21
CA TYR A 159 -16.22 25.39 -9.58
C TYR A 159 -15.10 24.80 -10.44
N TYR A 160 -14.67 23.60 -10.08
CA TYR A 160 -13.80 22.74 -10.87
C TYR A 160 -14.43 21.34 -10.89
N ASN A 161 -14.65 20.78 -12.09
CA ASN A 161 -15.10 19.39 -12.19
C ASN A 161 -13.98 18.47 -11.68
N THR A 162 -14.19 17.88 -10.50
CA THR A 162 -13.24 17.01 -9.79
C THR A 162 -13.87 15.67 -9.41
N THR A 163 -14.97 15.29 -10.09
CA THR A 163 -15.63 13.99 -9.93
C THR A 163 -14.73 12.82 -10.34
N GLY A 164 -14.98 11.63 -9.80
CA GLY A 164 -14.25 10.40 -10.12
C GLY A 164 -13.22 10.01 -9.06
N GLY A 165 -12.27 9.17 -9.42
CA GLY A 165 -11.21 8.70 -8.50
C GLY A 165 -11.74 7.73 -7.46
N TRP A 166 -11.04 7.63 -6.33
CA TRP A 166 -11.40 6.72 -5.24
C TRP A 166 -11.60 7.44 -3.92
N HIS A 167 -12.59 7.00 -3.15
CA HIS A 167 -12.66 7.24 -1.72
C HIS A 167 -11.39 6.66 -1.05
N ASP A 168 -10.72 7.49 -0.25
CA ASP A 168 -9.37 7.20 0.24
C ASP A 168 -9.31 6.08 1.28
N ALA A 169 -10.35 5.99 2.11
CA ALA A 169 -10.51 4.93 3.08
C ALA A 169 -12.00 4.59 3.26
N SER A 170 -12.44 4.38 4.50
CA SER A 170 -13.86 4.18 4.80
C SER A 170 -14.66 5.47 4.90
N ASP A 171 -13.99 6.62 4.85
CA ASP A 171 -14.58 7.93 4.57
C ASP A 171 -14.59 8.19 3.05
N TYR A 172 -15.23 9.28 2.64
CA TYR A 172 -15.35 9.63 1.21
C TYR A 172 -14.40 10.73 0.77
N LEU A 173 -13.44 11.08 1.63
CA LEU A 173 -12.32 11.97 1.30
C LEU A 173 -11.49 11.39 0.16
N GLN A 174 -10.83 12.26 -0.60
CA GLN A 174 -9.95 11.81 -1.68
C GLN A 174 -8.67 12.65 -1.67
N TYR A 175 -7.52 12.00 -1.70
CA TYR A 175 -6.22 12.67 -1.68
C TYR A 175 -5.39 12.28 -2.89
N VAL A 176 -4.70 13.27 -3.45
CA VAL A 176 -3.75 13.04 -4.54
C VAL A 176 -2.55 12.24 -4.05
N THR A 177 -2.07 12.50 -2.84
CA THR A 177 -0.94 11.79 -2.24
C THR A 177 -1.10 10.28 -2.33
N THR A 178 -2.26 9.74 -1.93
CA THR A 178 -2.57 8.30 -1.95
C THR A 178 -3.01 7.81 -3.32
N SER A 179 -3.89 8.54 -4.00
CA SER A 179 -4.43 8.13 -5.31
C SER A 179 -3.36 8.07 -6.39
N ALA A 180 -2.46 9.05 -6.43
CA ALA A 180 -1.33 9.03 -7.37
C ALA A 180 -0.36 7.90 -7.07
N ASN A 181 -0.07 7.61 -5.80
CA ASN A 181 0.73 6.44 -5.46
C ASN A 181 0.01 5.13 -5.85
N ALA A 182 -1.30 5.00 -5.63
CA ALA A 182 -2.06 3.83 -6.07
C ALA A 182 -1.99 3.63 -7.60
N VAL A 183 -2.18 4.70 -8.37
CA VAL A 183 -1.99 4.71 -9.83
C VAL A 183 -0.59 4.22 -10.19
N TYR A 184 0.44 4.84 -9.63
CA TYR A 184 1.82 4.48 -9.94
C TYR A 184 2.14 3.03 -9.59
N GLN A 185 1.72 2.53 -8.43
CA GLN A 185 1.94 1.15 -8.01
C GLN A 185 1.24 0.15 -8.93
N MET A 186 0.00 0.43 -9.38
CA MET A 186 -0.70 -0.41 -10.35
C MET A 186 0.03 -0.47 -11.70
N LEU A 187 0.42 0.68 -12.22
CA LEU A 187 1.17 0.78 -13.47
C LEU A 187 2.53 0.06 -13.36
N PHE A 188 3.27 0.29 -12.27
CA PHE A 188 4.54 -0.36 -12.01
C PHE A 188 4.39 -1.88 -11.87
N ALA A 189 3.40 -2.37 -11.14
CA ALA A 189 3.11 -3.80 -11.03
C ALA A 189 2.85 -4.44 -12.40
N TYR A 190 2.09 -3.76 -13.27
CA TYR A 190 1.86 -4.21 -14.65
C TYR A 190 3.16 -4.26 -15.47
N THR A 191 4.10 -3.33 -15.29
CA THR A 191 5.41 -3.39 -15.97
C THR A 191 6.27 -4.57 -15.54
N ARG A 192 6.04 -5.10 -14.32
CA ARG A 192 6.83 -6.20 -13.77
C ARG A 192 6.26 -7.55 -14.14
N HIS A 193 4.94 -7.68 -14.05
CA HIS A 193 4.21 -8.93 -14.19
C HIS A 193 2.90 -8.73 -14.96
N PRO A 194 2.94 -8.36 -16.27
CA PRO A 194 1.72 -8.16 -17.04
C PRO A 194 0.89 -9.45 -17.15
N GLU A 195 1.52 -10.61 -17.08
CA GLU A 195 0.91 -11.94 -17.25
C GLU A 195 -0.09 -12.33 -16.15
N VAL A 196 -0.07 -11.67 -14.98
CA VAL A 196 -0.96 -12.01 -13.86
C VAL A 196 -2.26 -11.20 -13.87
N PHE A 197 -2.41 -10.26 -14.80
CA PHE A 197 -3.57 -9.39 -14.90
C PHE A 197 -4.42 -9.78 -16.12
N GLY A 198 -5.66 -10.19 -15.86
CA GLY A 198 -6.64 -10.55 -16.89
C GLY A 198 -7.41 -9.34 -17.43
N ASP A 199 -8.33 -9.62 -18.34
CA ASP A 199 -9.37 -8.71 -18.87
C ASP A 199 -10.70 -9.40 -18.56
N ARG A 200 -11.34 -8.98 -17.46
CA ARG A 200 -12.58 -9.56 -16.92
C ARG A 200 -13.61 -8.50 -16.56
N TYR A 201 -13.21 -7.22 -16.57
CA TYR A 201 -14.08 -6.09 -16.29
C TYR A 201 -13.96 -5.05 -17.40
N LEU A 202 -15.08 -4.40 -17.72
CA LEU A 202 -15.12 -3.24 -18.59
C LEU A 202 -14.48 -2.03 -17.88
N ALA A 203 -14.17 -0.98 -18.63
CA ALA A 203 -13.57 0.25 -18.09
C ALA A 203 -14.41 0.92 -16.97
N ASN A 204 -15.73 0.76 -16.99
CA ASN A 204 -16.62 1.25 -15.93
C ASN A 204 -16.58 0.38 -14.64
N GLY A 205 -15.91 -0.76 -14.68
CA GLY A 205 -15.74 -1.71 -13.58
C GLY A 205 -16.84 -2.78 -13.47
N GLU A 206 -17.78 -2.84 -14.42
CA GLU A 206 -18.74 -3.94 -14.53
C GLU A 206 -18.09 -5.19 -15.17
N GLU A 207 -18.66 -6.37 -14.93
CA GLU A 207 -18.17 -7.61 -15.56
C GLU A 207 -18.30 -7.55 -17.09
N GLY A 208 -17.23 -7.93 -17.79
CA GLY A 208 -17.17 -7.93 -19.26
C GLY A 208 -15.74 -7.79 -19.75
N VAL A 209 -15.53 -7.88 -21.07
CA VAL A 209 -14.20 -7.79 -21.67
C VAL A 209 -14.11 -6.63 -22.64
N ASN A 210 -13.00 -5.89 -22.64
CA ASN A 210 -12.80 -4.74 -23.53
C ASN A 210 -11.45 -4.73 -24.26
N GLY A 211 -10.63 -5.78 -24.10
CA GLY A 211 -9.30 -5.90 -24.69
C GLY A 211 -8.20 -5.15 -23.93
N ILE A 212 -8.47 -4.67 -22.72
CA ILE A 212 -7.52 -3.94 -21.88
C ILE A 212 -7.36 -4.71 -20.56
N PRO A 213 -6.13 -4.99 -20.10
CA PRO A 213 -5.93 -5.59 -18.79
C PRO A 213 -6.59 -4.76 -17.69
N ASP A 214 -7.34 -5.41 -16.82
CA ASP A 214 -8.18 -4.80 -15.78
C ASP A 214 -7.41 -3.80 -14.90
N ILE A 215 -6.12 -4.07 -14.63
CA ILE A 215 -5.25 -3.17 -13.86
C ILE A 215 -4.98 -1.85 -14.58
N LEU A 216 -4.91 -1.85 -15.91
CA LEU A 216 -4.72 -0.64 -16.71
C LEU A 216 -6.01 0.17 -16.79
N ASP A 217 -7.17 -0.46 -16.83
CA ASP A 217 -8.46 0.24 -16.71
C ASP A 217 -8.61 0.89 -15.34
N GLU A 218 -8.27 0.19 -14.25
CA GLU A 218 -8.29 0.76 -12.91
C GLU A 218 -7.25 1.89 -12.77
N ALA A 219 -6.03 1.72 -13.27
CA ALA A 219 -5.04 2.78 -13.27
C ALA A 219 -5.50 4.00 -14.10
N LYS A 220 -6.18 3.76 -15.23
CA LYS A 220 -6.76 4.82 -16.06
C LYS A 220 -7.87 5.58 -15.32
N TRP A 221 -8.73 4.89 -14.57
CA TRP A 221 -9.73 5.55 -13.72
C TRP A 221 -9.10 6.57 -12.76
N GLY A 222 -7.99 6.21 -12.11
CA GLY A 222 -7.23 7.13 -11.28
C GLY A 222 -6.56 8.26 -12.06
N LEU A 223 -5.99 7.96 -13.24
CA LEU A 223 -5.38 8.98 -14.11
C LEU A 223 -6.39 10.00 -14.63
N ASP A 224 -7.61 9.56 -14.99
CA ASP A 224 -8.70 10.45 -15.41
C ASP A 224 -9.03 11.45 -14.28
N TRP A 225 -9.08 10.98 -13.03
CA TRP A 225 -9.26 11.85 -11.87
C TRP A 225 -8.07 12.77 -11.61
N LEU A 226 -6.82 12.28 -11.71
CA LEU A 226 -5.63 13.12 -11.56
C LEU A 226 -5.58 14.23 -12.62
N VAL A 227 -6.03 13.98 -13.84
CA VAL A 227 -6.14 15.00 -14.89
C VAL A 227 -7.17 16.07 -14.52
N LYS A 228 -8.32 15.68 -13.94
CA LYS A 228 -9.30 16.63 -13.39
C LYS A 228 -8.73 17.44 -12.21
N MET A 229 -7.90 16.80 -11.37
CA MET A 229 -7.22 17.44 -10.23
C MET A 229 -6.03 18.34 -10.65
N ASN A 230 -5.60 18.27 -11.91
CA ASN A 230 -4.66 19.19 -12.54
C ASN A 230 -5.26 19.77 -13.84
N PRO A 231 -6.26 20.67 -13.77
CA PRO A 231 -7.02 21.09 -14.95
C PRO A 231 -6.19 21.91 -15.95
N ASP A 232 -5.17 22.64 -15.48
CA ASP A 232 -4.31 23.48 -16.30
C ASP A 232 -2.87 23.51 -15.74
N SER A 233 -1.93 24.16 -16.44
CA SER A 233 -0.51 24.16 -16.06
C SER A 233 -0.19 24.85 -14.73
N ASN A 234 -1.12 25.62 -14.17
CA ASN A 234 -0.96 26.45 -12.97
C ASN A 234 -1.88 26.03 -11.80
N THR A 235 -2.78 25.08 -12.03
CA THR A 235 -3.76 24.62 -11.04
C THR A 235 -3.51 23.15 -10.72
N TYR A 236 -3.16 22.90 -9.46
CA TYR A 236 -2.96 21.56 -8.92
C TYR A 236 -3.72 21.47 -7.61
N PHE A 237 -4.58 20.47 -7.49
CA PHE A 237 -5.29 20.15 -6.26
C PHE A 237 -4.58 19.03 -5.51
N ASN A 238 -4.69 19.03 -4.18
CA ASN A 238 -4.09 18.04 -3.28
C ASN A 238 -5.13 17.10 -2.67
N GLN A 239 -6.36 17.60 -2.49
CA GLN A 239 -7.39 16.93 -1.69
C GLN A 239 -8.78 17.39 -2.11
N LEU A 240 -9.75 16.48 -2.00
CA LEU A 240 -11.17 16.73 -2.11
C LEU A 240 -11.86 16.33 -0.80
N ALA A 241 -12.79 17.17 -0.36
CA ALA A 241 -13.43 17.14 0.96
C ALA A 241 -12.43 17.33 2.14
N ASP A 242 -12.93 17.32 3.38
CA ASP A 242 -12.15 17.33 4.63
C ASP A 242 -12.96 16.65 5.74
N ASP A 243 -12.41 16.54 6.96
CA ASP A 243 -12.99 15.77 8.07
C ASP A 243 -14.44 16.12 8.46
N ARG A 244 -15.04 17.20 7.92
CA ARG A 244 -16.50 17.38 7.93
C ARG A 244 -17.26 16.23 7.25
N ASP A 245 -16.60 15.41 6.44
CA ASP A 245 -17.12 14.19 5.82
C ASP A 245 -17.50 13.12 6.86
N HIS A 246 -16.89 13.15 8.05
CA HIS A 246 -17.01 12.13 9.10
C HIS A 246 -18.34 12.21 9.87
N VAL A 247 -19.45 12.23 9.14
CA VAL A 247 -20.82 12.33 9.66
C VAL A 247 -21.58 11.05 9.35
N GLY A 248 -21.68 10.19 10.36
CA GLY A 248 -22.48 8.97 10.33
C GLY A 248 -21.90 7.86 9.45
N PHE A 249 -22.59 6.71 9.47
CA PHE A 249 -22.30 5.57 8.61
C PHE A 249 -23.38 5.51 7.53
N THR A 250 -23.10 6.09 6.37
CA THR A 250 -24.01 6.11 5.21
C THR A 250 -23.35 5.41 4.03
N LEU A 251 -24.12 5.06 3.00
CA LEU A 251 -23.55 4.71 1.69
C LEU A 251 -23.10 6.00 0.97
N PRO A 252 -22.12 5.94 0.04
CA PRO A 252 -21.60 7.16 -0.58
C PRO A 252 -22.64 7.90 -1.43
N ASN A 253 -23.56 7.18 -2.07
CA ASN A 253 -24.68 7.76 -2.83
C ASN A 253 -25.76 8.39 -1.92
N GLU A 254 -25.78 8.07 -0.63
CA GLU A 254 -26.73 8.61 0.35
C GLU A 254 -26.12 9.69 1.24
N GLN A 255 -24.82 9.96 1.11
CA GLN A 255 -24.14 10.95 1.93
C GLN A 255 -24.66 12.36 1.63
N LYS A 256 -25.12 13.06 2.68
CA LYS A 256 -25.71 14.41 2.58
C LYS A 256 -25.01 15.43 3.47
N VAL A 257 -23.68 15.31 3.61
CA VAL A 257 -22.87 16.32 4.31
C VAL A 257 -23.03 17.67 3.60
N ASP A 258 -23.18 18.74 4.37
CA ASP A 258 -23.26 20.11 3.86
C ASP A 258 -21.96 20.85 4.18
N TYR A 259 -21.19 21.17 3.13
CA TYR A 259 -19.93 21.91 3.24
C TYR A 259 -20.11 23.43 3.17
N GLY A 260 -21.35 23.92 3.06
CA GLY A 260 -21.72 25.32 2.89
C GLY A 260 -22.43 25.62 1.56
N TRP A 261 -22.63 24.61 0.72
CA TRP A 261 -23.27 24.72 -0.61
C TRP A 261 -24.55 23.88 -0.74
N GLY A 262 -25.04 23.33 0.37
CA GLY A 262 -26.24 22.50 0.44
C GLY A 262 -25.92 21.03 0.76
N ALA A 263 -26.88 20.35 1.37
CA ALA A 263 -26.73 18.96 1.77
C ALA A 263 -26.50 18.02 0.58
N GLY A 264 -25.38 17.29 0.58
CA GLY A 264 -25.00 16.36 -0.49
C GLY A 264 -24.61 17.05 -1.79
N LYS A 265 -24.23 18.34 -1.72
CA LYS A 265 -23.79 19.15 -2.86
C LYS A 265 -22.26 19.21 -2.95
N GLU A 266 -21.74 20.29 -3.54
CA GLU A 266 -20.32 20.44 -3.83
C GLU A 266 -19.47 20.23 -2.56
N ARG A 267 -18.33 19.57 -2.73
CA ARG A 267 -17.32 19.40 -1.67
C ARG A 267 -16.13 20.34 -1.90
N PRO A 268 -15.41 20.75 -0.85
CA PRO A 268 -14.25 21.62 -0.99
C PRO A 268 -13.11 20.87 -1.71
N VAL A 269 -12.47 21.51 -2.68
CA VAL A 269 -11.22 21.03 -3.27
C VAL A 269 -10.06 21.96 -2.88
N TYR A 270 -9.02 21.38 -2.28
CA TYR A 270 -7.88 22.11 -1.75
C TYR A 270 -6.72 22.11 -2.73
N PHE A 271 -6.08 23.27 -2.91
CA PHE A 271 -4.88 23.40 -3.74
C PHE A 271 -3.67 22.70 -3.12
N VAL A 272 -2.76 22.20 -3.97
CA VAL A 272 -1.36 21.96 -3.57
C VAL A 272 -0.77 23.29 -3.11
N SER A 273 -0.22 23.33 -1.90
CA SER A 273 0.16 24.57 -1.25
C SER A 273 1.61 24.54 -0.75
N PRO A 274 2.45 25.52 -1.11
CA PRO A 274 3.78 25.67 -0.54
C PRO A 274 3.77 26.28 0.88
N LYS A 275 2.59 26.53 1.46
CA LYS A 275 2.39 27.16 2.77
C LYS A 275 1.36 26.38 3.60
N PRO A 276 1.40 26.51 4.94
CA PRO A 276 0.38 25.93 5.81
C PRO A 276 -1.06 26.21 5.35
N GLN A 277 -1.87 25.15 5.25
CA GLN A 277 -3.25 25.19 4.75
C GLN A 277 -4.20 24.53 5.75
N GLY A 278 -5.47 24.92 5.73
CA GLY A 278 -6.58 24.39 6.54
C GLY A 278 -7.70 25.42 6.57
N LEU A 279 -8.97 25.02 6.54
CA LEU A 279 -10.06 25.99 6.33
C LEU A 279 -10.44 26.75 7.61
N PHE A 280 -10.36 26.09 8.77
CA PHE A 280 -10.79 26.65 10.05
C PHE A 280 -9.59 26.94 10.98
N LYS A 281 -9.72 26.58 12.27
CA LYS A 281 -8.71 26.86 13.31
C LYS A 281 -7.43 26.04 13.16
N HIS A 282 -7.52 24.86 12.56
CA HIS A 282 -6.39 23.95 12.38
C HIS A 282 -5.71 24.21 11.03
N LYS A 283 -4.38 24.05 11.01
CA LYS A 283 -3.56 24.16 9.81
C LYS A 283 -2.57 23.00 9.78
N ASN A 284 -2.27 22.51 8.58
CA ASN A 284 -1.14 21.61 8.35
C ASN A 284 0.19 22.37 8.41
N ARG A 285 1.29 21.70 8.04
CA ARG A 285 2.65 22.24 8.09
C ARG A 285 3.34 22.15 6.73
N SER A 286 2.59 22.33 5.64
CA SER A 286 3.14 22.29 4.28
C SER A 286 4.25 23.32 4.09
N THR A 287 5.30 22.93 3.37
CA THR A 287 6.52 23.73 3.13
C THR A 287 6.89 23.86 1.66
N GLY A 288 6.21 23.13 0.76
CA GLY A 288 6.49 23.14 -0.67
C GLY A 288 5.42 22.41 -1.46
N MET A 289 5.69 22.18 -2.75
CA MET A 289 4.75 21.48 -3.64
C MET A 289 5.35 20.18 -4.19
N ALA A 290 6.63 19.94 -3.97
CA ALA A 290 7.39 18.90 -4.63
C ALA A 290 6.87 17.48 -4.35
N SER A 291 6.43 17.17 -3.12
CA SER A 291 5.92 15.82 -2.81
C SER A 291 4.71 15.43 -3.68
N THR A 292 3.67 16.27 -3.70
CA THR A 292 2.47 16.01 -4.53
C THR A 292 2.78 16.13 -6.03
N LEU A 293 3.58 17.11 -6.44
CA LEU A 293 3.87 17.31 -7.87
C LEU A 293 4.80 16.22 -8.44
N GLY A 294 5.69 15.66 -7.63
CA GLY A 294 6.47 14.48 -7.99
C GLY A 294 5.57 13.27 -8.25
N LYS A 295 4.56 13.04 -7.39
CA LYS A 295 3.57 11.96 -7.59
C LYS A 295 2.71 12.15 -8.83
N TYR A 296 2.27 13.38 -9.13
CA TYR A 296 1.63 13.68 -10.42
C TYR A 296 2.55 13.33 -11.59
N ALA A 297 3.78 13.84 -11.56
CA ALA A 297 4.73 13.69 -12.64
C ALA A 297 5.10 12.23 -12.92
N SER A 298 5.38 11.43 -11.89
CA SER A 298 5.71 10.01 -12.05
C SER A 298 4.52 9.20 -12.57
N SER A 299 3.32 9.41 -12.01
CA SER A 299 2.09 8.73 -12.42
C SER A 299 1.72 9.05 -13.87
N PHE A 300 1.78 10.33 -14.25
CA PHE A 300 1.51 10.76 -15.61
C PHE A 300 2.56 10.26 -16.60
N ALA A 301 3.85 10.27 -16.24
CA ALA A 301 4.92 9.79 -17.13
C ALA A 301 4.76 8.29 -17.44
N LEU A 302 4.59 7.46 -16.41
CA LEU A 302 4.43 6.01 -16.59
C LEU A 302 3.08 5.68 -17.26
N GLY A 303 2.01 6.40 -16.88
CA GLY A 303 0.69 6.26 -17.49
C GLY A 303 0.70 6.60 -18.98
N ALA A 304 1.39 7.67 -19.39
CA ALA A 304 1.54 8.05 -20.79
C ALA A 304 2.17 6.92 -21.61
N GLN A 305 3.20 6.27 -21.06
CA GLN A 305 3.88 5.16 -21.71
C GLN A 305 2.95 3.95 -21.88
N LEU A 306 2.37 3.46 -20.79
CA LEU A 306 1.61 2.20 -20.78
C LEU A 306 0.26 2.29 -21.49
N LEU A 307 -0.38 3.47 -21.45
CA LEU A 307 -1.67 3.67 -22.11
C LEU A 307 -1.55 4.07 -23.58
N SER A 308 -0.35 4.30 -24.12
CA SER A 308 -0.16 4.85 -25.48
C SER A 308 -0.81 4.01 -26.59
N ASN A 309 -0.81 2.69 -26.44
CA ASN A 309 -1.41 1.77 -27.41
C ASN A 309 -2.94 1.71 -27.33
N TYR A 310 -3.53 2.13 -26.21
CA TYR A 310 -4.97 2.05 -25.96
C TYR A 310 -5.64 3.43 -26.05
N TYR A 311 -4.95 4.48 -25.62
CA TYR A 311 -5.45 5.86 -25.48
C TYR A 311 -4.39 6.90 -25.90
N PRO A 312 -4.01 6.98 -27.18
CA PRO A 312 -2.88 7.79 -27.65
C PRO A 312 -3.04 9.31 -27.38
N GLU A 313 -4.24 9.85 -27.53
CA GLU A 313 -4.53 11.27 -27.24
C GLU A 313 -4.36 11.56 -25.75
N PHE A 314 -4.90 10.69 -24.89
CA PHE A 314 -4.76 10.80 -23.44
C PHE A 314 -3.30 10.70 -23.02
N SER A 315 -2.53 9.76 -23.57
CA SER A 315 -1.10 9.65 -23.32
C SER A 315 -0.31 10.90 -23.70
N THR A 316 -0.74 11.63 -24.74
CA THR A 316 -0.12 12.92 -25.10
C THR A 316 -0.38 13.98 -24.03
N ILE A 317 -1.61 14.04 -23.51
CA ILE A 317 -1.99 14.93 -22.39
C ILE A 317 -1.17 14.59 -21.15
N LEU A 318 -1.09 13.30 -20.79
CA LEU A 318 -0.31 12.84 -19.63
C LEU A 318 1.17 13.22 -19.76
N LYS A 319 1.77 13.05 -20.94
CA LYS A 319 3.19 13.40 -21.17
C LYS A 319 3.46 14.88 -20.94
N ASP A 320 2.61 15.77 -21.44
CA ASP A 320 2.75 17.22 -21.24
C ASP A 320 2.58 17.59 -19.76
N LYS A 321 1.53 17.07 -19.11
CA LYS A 321 1.28 17.30 -17.69
C LYS A 321 2.40 16.78 -16.80
N ALA A 322 3.00 15.63 -17.12
CA ALA A 322 4.14 15.09 -16.39
C ALA A 322 5.32 16.06 -16.35
N GLN A 323 5.66 16.65 -17.50
CA GLN A 323 6.75 17.63 -17.60
C GLN A 323 6.43 18.92 -16.84
N GLN A 324 5.18 19.39 -16.92
CA GLN A 324 4.74 20.60 -16.23
C GLN A 324 4.77 20.43 -14.71
N ALA A 325 4.18 19.34 -14.19
CA ALA A 325 4.20 18.99 -12.78
C ALA A 325 5.63 18.86 -12.26
N TYR A 326 6.51 18.15 -12.98
CA TYR A 326 7.91 17.99 -12.59
C TYR A 326 8.64 19.33 -12.48
N ARG A 327 8.54 20.19 -13.51
CA ARG A 327 9.19 21.52 -13.50
C ARG A 327 8.67 22.38 -12.35
N LYS A 328 7.36 22.35 -12.09
CA LYS A 328 6.75 23.10 -10.99
C LYS A 328 7.18 22.56 -9.62
N GLY A 329 7.28 21.24 -9.47
CA GLY A 329 7.77 20.57 -8.26
C GLY A 329 9.23 20.91 -7.96
N ALA A 330 10.10 20.81 -8.97
CA ALA A 330 11.52 21.15 -8.85
C ALA A 330 11.73 22.62 -8.45
N ALA A 331 10.86 23.53 -8.91
CA ALA A 331 10.89 24.95 -8.54
C ALA A 331 10.31 25.26 -7.14
N ASN A 332 9.64 24.30 -6.49
CA ASN A 332 8.96 24.49 -5.19
C ASN A 332 9.27 23.33 -4.23
N PRO A 333 10.54 23.14 -3.83
CA PRO A 333 10.95 22.05 -2.94
C PRO A 333 10.22 22.10 -1.61
N GLY A 334 9.96 20.92 -1.03
CA GLY A 334 9.19 20.76 0.21
C GLY A 334 7.91 19.96 -0.01
N VAL A 335 7.14 19.81 1.05
CA VAL A 335 5.96 18.93 1.11
C VAL A 335 4.66 19.70 1.08
N SER A 336 3.66 19.14 0.40
CA SER A 336 2.26 19.60 0.47
C SER A 336 1.43 18.57 1.22
N GLN A 337 1.09 18.87 2.46
CA GLN A 337 0.29 18.00 3.33
C GLN A 337 -1.21 18.15 3.05
N THR A 338 -2.01 17.16 3.46
CA THR A 338 -3.47 17.30 3.38
C THR A 338 -3.94 18.40 4.34
N ALA A 339 -5.06 19.04 4.02
CA ALA A 339 -5.61 20.15 4.78
C ALA A 339 -6.59 19.65 5.84
N PRO A 340 -6.41 20.01 7.12
CA PRO A 340 -7.42 19.79 8.15
C PRO A 340 -8.60 20.74 7.95
N GLY A 341 -9.79 20.25 8.28
CA GLY A 341 -11.01 21.02 8.47
C GLY A 341 -11.27 21.27 9.96
N GLY A 342 -12.27 20.57 10.52
CA GLY A 342 -12.77 20.77 11.88
C GLY A 342 -11.87 20.19 12.97
N ALA A 343 -11.12 19.14 12.65
CA ALA A 343 -10.20 18.41 13.52
C ALA A 343 -8.72 18.71 13.17
N PRO A 344 -7.76 18.52 14.10
CA PRO A 344 -6.34 18.79 13.86
C PRO A 344 -5.63 17.74 12.98
N TYR A 345 -6.37 16.87 12.30
CA TYR A 345 -5.85 15.70 11.61
C TYR A 345 -5.55 15.97 10.14
N PHE A 346 -4.43 15.44 9.65
CA PHE A 346 -4.00 15.48 8.25
C PHE A 346 -2.90 14.42 7.99
N TYR A 347 -2.59 14.15 6.72
CA TYR A 347 -1.45 13.34 6.32
C TYR A 347 -0.19 14.20 6.39
N GLU A 348 0.72 13.78 7.25
CA GLU A 348 1.82 14.60 7.76
C GLU A 348 3.11 14.40 6.98
N GLU A 349 3.00 14.15 5.68
CA GLU A 349 4.13 13.92 4.77
C GLU A 349 5.23 14.97 5.00
N ASP A 350 6.45 14.50 5.25
CA ASP A 350 7.66 15.30 5.51
C ASP A 350 8.79 14.97 4.53
N ASN A 351 8.54 14.05 3.58
CA ASN A 351 9.47 13.67 2.53
C ASN A 351 8.93 14.08 1.16
N TRP A 352 9.83 14.50 0.28
CA TRP A 352 9.53 14.87 -1.11
C TRP A 352 10.64 14.42 -2.07
N ALA A 353 11.77 13.94 -1.53
CA ALA A 353 12.95 13.61 -2.32
C ALA A 353 12.72 12.33 -3.12
N ASP A 354 12.12 11.30 -2.52
CA ASP A 354 11.63 10.10 -3.19
C ASP A 354 10.68 10.42 -4.35
N ASP A 355 9.70 11.29 -4.12
CA ASP A 355 8.71 11.65 -5.14
C ASP A 355 9.35 12.32 -6.36
N MET A 356 10.21 13.31 -6.12
CA MET A 356 10.91 14.02 -7.19
C MET A 356 11.98 13.15 -7.86
N GLN A 357 12.62 12.26 -7.11
CA GLN A 357 13.53 11.26 -7.65
C GLN A 357 12.79 10.33 -8.62
N LEU A 358 11.64 9.79 -8.21
CA LEU A 358 10.84 8.91 -9.02
C LEU A 358 10.36 9.61 -10.30
N ALA A 359 9.84 10.84 -10.17
CA ALA A 359 9.43 11.65 -11.32
C ALA A 359 10.58 11.88 -12.31
N ALA A 360 11.77 12.25 -11.82
CA ALA A 360 12.94 12.45 -12.65
C ALA A 360 13.41 11.15 -13.33
N ALA A 361 13.35 10.02 -12.62
CA ALA A 361 13.70 8.70 -13.17
C ALA A 361 12.74 8.27 -14.30
N GLU A 362 11.44 8.47 -14.13
CA GLU A 362 10.43 8.18 -15.16
C GLU A 362 10.57 9.09 -16.40
N LEU A 363 10.81 10.38 -16.18
CA LEU A 363 11.08 11.31 -17.28
C LEU A 363 12.36 10.93 -18.03
N PHE A 364 13.39 10.47 -17.34
CA PHE A 364 14.60 9.96 -17.97
C PHE A 364 14.31 8.68 -18.78
N ALA A 365 13.58 7.71 -18.20
CA ALA A 365 13.25 6.46 -18.86
C ALA A 365 12.50 6.67 -20.18
N THR A 366 11.64 7.68 -20.26
CA THR A 366 10.81 7.97 -21.44
C THR A 366 11.48 8.90 -22.47
N SER A 367 12.39 9.78 -22.05
CA SER A 367 12.98 10.81 -22.94
C SER A 367 14.46 10.62 -23.24
N GLY A 368 15.19 9.85 -22.43
CA GLY A 368 16.65 9.78 -22.45
C GLY A 368 17.34 11.06 -21.98
N ASP A 369 16.62 12.03 -21.39
CA ASP A 369 17.20 13.29 -20.94
C ASP A 369 18.17 13.09 -19.77
N ARG A 370 19.47 13.25 -20.06
CA ARG A 370 20.53 13.14 -19.05
C ARG A 370 20.46 14.20 -17.96
N HIS A 371 19.76 15.31 -18.18
CA HIS A 371 19.47 16.26 -17.11
C HIS A 371 18.54 15.63 -16.07
N ALA A 372 17.44 15.01 -16.50
CA ALA A 372 16.53 14.28 -15.61
C ALA A 372 17.27 13.17 -14.83
N LEU A 373 18.17 12.42 -15.47
CA LEU A 373 19.00 11.43 -14.76
C LEU A 373 19.86 12.06 -13.65
N ARG A 374 20.50 13.20 -13.92
CA ARG A 374 21.31 13.89 -12.91
C ARG A 374 20.45 14.35 -11.73
N GLU A 375 19.27 14.89 -12.00
CA GLU A 375 18.34 15.33 -10.96
C GLU A 375 17.81 14.16 -10.14
N ALA A 376 17.46 13.03 -10.77
CA ALA A 376 17.08 11.81 -10.06
C ALA A 376 18.18 11.37 -9.08
N VAL A 377 19.44 11.38 -9.52
CA VAL A 377 20.59 11.08 -8.64
C VAL A 377 20.71 12.07 -7.49
N ASN A 378 20.52 13.37 -7.75
CA ASN A 378 20.61 14.41 -6.73
C ASN A 378 19.51 14.22 -5.67
N TYR A 379 18.27 14.01 -6.08
CA TYR A 379 17.16 13.75 -5.15
C TYR A 379 17.37 12.47 -4.36
N GLY A 380 17.81 11.38 -4.99
CA GLY A 380 18.09 10.12 -4.29
C GLY A 380 19.24 10.21 -3.27
N ARG A 381 20.11 11.20 -3.38
CA ARG A 381 21.14 11.49 -2.35
C ARG A 381 20.61 12.30 -1.16
N LEU A 382 19.47 12.97 -1.30
CA LEU A 382 18.78 13.62 -0.19
C LEU A 382 18.11 12.58 0.73
N GLU A 383 17.70 11.45 0.17
CA GLU A 383 17.15 10.31 0.91
C GLU A 383 17.88 9.00 0.57
N PRO A 384 19.11 8.77 1.07
CA PRO A 384 19.83 7.52 0.81
C PRO A 384 19.13 6.28 1.39
N VAL A 385 18.30 6.45 2.42
CA VAL A 385 17.51 5.38 3.03
C VAL A 385 16.15 5.95 3.39
N THR A 386 15.08 5.27 2.99
CA THR A 386 13.71 5.67 3.33
C THR A 386 13.56 5.82 4.84
N PRO A 387 13.15 7.01 5.35
CA PRO A 387 13.43 7.38 6.74
C PRO A 387 12.81 6.47 7.81
N TRP A 388 11.68 5.83 7.50
CA TRP A 388 11.03 4.91 8.42
C TRP A 388 11.84 3.63 8.69
N MET A 389 12.73 3.23 7.76
CA MET A 389 13.49 1.99 7.84
C MET A 389 14.55 2.06 8.95
N GLY A 390 14.17 1.59 10.13
CA GLY A 390 14.96 1.66 11.36
C GLY A 390 14.40 2.61 12.41
N ALA A 391 13.28 3.29 12.15
CA ALA A 391 12.62 4.16 13.12
C ALA A 391 11.72 3.35 14.08
N ASP A 392 11.54 3.87 15.30
CA ASP A 392 10.65 3.28 16.31
C ASP A 392 9.21 3.81 16.21
N SER A 393 9.05 5.03 15.71
CA SER A 393 7.76 5.72 15.58
C SER A 393 7.77 6.61 14.34
N ALA A 394 6.58 6.95 13.86
CA ALA A 394 6.37 7.97 12.85
C ALA A 394 5.02 8.65 13.09
N ARG A 395 4.89 9.87 12.57
CA ARG A 395 3.61 10.56 12.43
C ARG A 395 2.77 9.95 11.31
N HIS A 396 1.49 10.31 11.24
CA HIS A 396 0.60 9.71 10.26
C HIS A 396 1.05 10.07 8.84
N TYR A 397 1.40 9.06 8.02
CA TYR A 397 1.89 9.24 6.64
C TYR A 397 3.18 10.09 6.53
N GLN A 398 3.96 10.23 7.60
CA GLN A 398 5.12 11.12 7.66
C GLN A 398 6.15 10.91 6.52
N TRP A 399 6.35 9.65 6.13
CA TRP A 399 7.33 9.26 5.11
C TRP A 399 6.69 8.39 4.03
N TYR A 400 5.46 8.73 3.66
CA TYR A 400 4.77 8.16 2.51
C TYR A 400 5.53 8.49 1.21
N PRO A 401 5.61 7.61 0.18
CA PRO A 401 4.87 6.36 -0.07
C PRO A 401 5.48 5.07 0.54
N PHE A 402 6.35 5.19 1.54
CA PHE A 402 6.96 4.07 2.28
C PHE A 402 7.93 3.16 1.48
N VAL A 403 8.11 3.39 0.19
CA VAL A 403 9.14 2.76 -0.63
C VAL A 403 9.65 3.74 -1.68
N ASN A 404 10.98 3.91 -1.77
CA ASN A 404 11.59 4.76 -2.77
C ASN A 404 11.91 3.94 -4.03
N LEU A 405 10.97 3.93 -4.99
CA LEU A 405 11.13 3.24 -6.27
C LEU A 405 12.13 3.95 -7.20
N GLY A 406 12.43 5.21 -6.95
CA GLY A 406 13.48 5.94 -7.66
C GLY A 406 14.87 5.31 -7.47
N HIS A 407 15.15 4.75 -6.29
CA HIS A 407 16.39 3.99 -6.04
C HIS A 407 16.48 2.76 -6.94
N PHE A 408 15.39 2.03 -7.13
CA PHE A 408 15.36 0.87 -8.01
C PHE A 408 15.64 1.26 -9.46
N HIS A 409 14.98 2.30 -9.98
CA HIS A 409 15.20 2.78 -11.35
C HIS A 409 16.67 3.18 -11.60
N LEU A 410 17.28 3.91 -10.67
CA LEU A 410 18.71 4.29 -10.78
C LEU A 410 19.68 3.12 -10.60
N ALA A 411 19.26 2.05 -9.91
CA ALA A 411 20.01 0.81 -9.80
C ALA A 411 19.83 -0.11 -11.03
N GLN A 412 18.70 -0.01 -11.72
CA GLN A 412 18.36 -0.82 -12.88
C GLN A 412 19.01 -0.29 -14.17
N GLN A 413 19.21 1.02 -14.29
CA GLN A 413 19.88 1.59 -15.46
C GLN A 413 21.30 1.02 -15.69
N ASN A 414 21.73 0.94 -16.94
CA ASN A 414 23.00 0.35 -17.35
C ASN A 414 24.04 1.37 -17.84
N GLU A 415 23.76 2.67 -17.76
CA GLU A 415 24.63 3.73 -18.27
C GLU A 415 25.82 4.03 -17.36
N ASN A 416 25.63 3.93 -16.04
CA ASN A 416 26.66 4.32 -15.07
C ASN A 416 26.78 3.29 -13.92
N PRO A 417 27.84 2.45 -13.93
CA PRO A 417 28.08 1.46 -12.90
C PRO A 417 28.23 2.04 -11.49
N ARG A 418 28.76 3.27 -11.35
CA ARG A 418 28.92 3.92 -10.05
C ARG A 418 27.58 4.30 -9.44
N ILE A 419 26.69 4.89 -10.24
CA ILE A 419 25.31 5.22 -9.84
C ILE A 419 24.56 3.93 -9.48
N LYS A 420 24.64 2.90 -10.34
CA LYS A 420 24.03 1.59 -10.07
C LYS A 420 24.44 1.02 -8.72
N GLN A 421 25.74 0.96 -8.45
CA GLN A 421 26.27 0.43 -7.19
C GLN A 421 25.93 1.31 -5.98
N GLU A 422 25.83 2.63 -6.16
CA GLU A 422 25.37 3.55 -5.11
C GLU A 422 23.94 3.22 -4.68
N PHE A 423 23.01 3.12 -5.62
CA PHE A 423 21.61 2.90 -5.29
C PHE A 423 21.29 1.46 -4.84
N ILE A 424 22.06 0.46 -5.29
CA ILE A 424 22.03 -0.90 -4.70
C ILE A 424 22.43 -0.86 -3.21
N ARG A 425 23.47 -0.08 -2.85
CA ARG A 425 23.88 0.05 -1.44
C ARG A 425 22.82 0.76 -0.60
N ASN A 426 22.16 1.77 -1.16
CA ASN A 426 21.06 2.50 -0.50
C ASN A 426 19.90 1.57 -0.17
N LEU A 427 19.41 0.80 -1.16
CA LEU A 427 18.38 -0.22 -0.98
C LEU A 427 18.78 -1.23 0.11
N ARG A 428 20.00 -1.78 0.04
CA ARG A 428 20.50 -2.74 1.05
C ARG A 428 20.52 -2.14 2.46
N SER A 429 20.87 -0.87 2.59
CA SER A 429 21.03 -0.21 3.89
C SER A 429 19.70 -0.10 4.63
N GLY A 430 18.61 0.22 3.94
CA GLY A 430 17.26 0.18 4.50
C GLY A 430 16.86 -1.23 4.94
N LEU A 431 17.11 -2.24 4.09
CA LEU A 431 16.80 -3.64 4.41
C LEU A 431 17.53 -4.14 5.66
N GLN A 432 18.81 -3.77 5.79
CA GLN A 432 19.64 -4.14 6.93
C GLN A 432 19.12 -3.52 8.23
N ARG A 433 18.70 -2.25 8.23
CA ARG A 433 18.13 -1.58 9.41
C ARG A 433 16.84 -2.26 9.90
N VAL A 434 15.94 -2.63 8.98
CA VAL A 434 14.71 -3.36 9.34
C VAL A 434 15.05 -4.76 9.88
N LYS A 435 16.01 -5.46 9.26
CA LYS A 435 16.49 -6.77 9.73
C LYS A 435 17.10 -6.70 11.13
N GLU A 436 17.85 -5.64 11.44
CA GLU A 436 18.41 -5.40 12.77
C GLU A 436 17.33 -5.19 13.83
N ARG A 437 16.28 -4.42 13.51
CA ARG A 437 15.10 -4.28 14.39
C ARG A 437 14.35 -5.61 14.60
N ALA A 438 14.30 -6.47 13.58
CA ALA A 438 13.66 -7.77 13.64
C ALA A 438 14.44 -8.82 14.48
N GLN A 439 15.61 -8.47 15.03
CA GLN A 439 16.41 -9.41 15.82
C GLN A 439 15.60 -9.96 16.99
N ASN A 440 15.63 -11.28 17.14
CA ASN A 440 14.91 -12.04 18.17
C ASN A 440 13.37 -11.96 18.10
N ASP A 441 12.79 -11.31 17.08
CA ASP A 441 11.36 -11.39 16.81
C ASP A 441 11.02 -12.72 16.13
N ALA A 442 10.04 -13.44 16.67
CA ALA A 442 9.65 -14.76 16.18
C ALA A 442 9.05 -14.70 14.77
N PHE A 443 8.48 -13.56 14.37
CA PHE A 443 7.91 -13.35 13.04
C PHE A 443 8.92 -12.72 12.06
N MET A 444 10.10 -12.31 12.54
CA MET A 444 11.07 -11.47 11.82
C MET A 444 10.48 -10.13 11.38
N ASN A 445 9.58 -9.57 12.20
CA ASN A 445 8.94 -8.30 11.92
C ASN A 445 9.76 -7.13 12.51
N GLY A 446 10.50 -6.43 11.64
CA GLY A 446 11.24 -5.21 12.00
C GLY A 446 10.45 -3.92 11.81
N ILE A 447 9.20 -4.01 11.34
CA ILE A 447 8.36 -2.86 10.99
C ILE A 447 7.88 -2.17 12.29
N PRO A 448 7.93 -0.82 12.40
CA PRO A 448 7.37 -0.13 13.54
C PRO A 448 5.85 -0.30 13.60
N PHE A 449 5.33 -0.62 14.78
CA PHE A 449 3.89 -0.85 14.97
C PHE A 449 3.17 0.48 15.20
N ILE A 450 2.89 1.17 14.10
CA ILE A 450 2.18 2.45 14.03
C ILE A 450 0.89 2.31 13.19
N TRP A 451 0.08 3.37 13.13
CA TRP A 451 -1.07 3.43 12.23
C TRP A 451 -0.61 3.14 10.79
N CYS A 452 -1.32 2.22 10.12
CA CYS A 452 -1.05 1.79 8.74
C CYS A 452 0.26 1.01 8.57
N SER A 453 0.81 0.41 9.64
CA SER A 453 2.06 -0.36 9.58
C SER A 453 2.08 -1.50 8.56
N ASN A 454 0.93 -2.07 8.19
CA ASN A 454 0.86 -3.04 7.09
C ASN A 454 1.31 -2.44 5.74
N ASN A 455 1.13 -1.14 5.50
CA ASN A 455 1.60 -0.46 4.30
C ASN A 455 3.14 -0.40 4.27
N LEU A 456 3.78 -0.18 5.43
CA LEU A 456 5.23 -0.26 5.58
C LEU A 456 5.74 -1.69 5.30
N THR A 457 5.00 -2.72 5.73
CA THR A 457 5.31 -4.11 5.41
C THR A 457 5.27 -4.37 3.90
N VAL A 458 4.26 -3.86 3.19
CA VAL A 458 4.19 -3.96 1.72
C VAL A 458 5.37 -3.23 1.08
N GLY A 459 5.65 -1.98 1.46
CA GLY A 459 6.80 -1.23 0.96
C GLY A 459 8.13 -1.94 1.20
N PHE A 460 8.31 -2.55 2.38
CA PHE A 460 9.48 -3.35 2.72
C PHE A 460 9.63 -4.59 1.85
N ILE A 461 8.56 -5.37 1.66
CA ILE A 461 8.58 -6.58 0.83
C ILE A 461 8.84 -6.22 -0.63
N THR A 462 8.25 -5.13 -1.13
CA THR A 462 8.56 -4.59 -2.46
C THR A 462 10.05 -4.26 -2.58
N GLN A 463 10.64 -3.56 -1.61
CA GLN A 463 12.08 -3.28 -1.63
C GLN A 463 12.94 -4.56 -1.55
N CYS A 464 12.57 -5.55 -0.74
CA CYS A 464 13.23 -6.85 -0.70
C CYS A 464 13.23 -7.52 -2.07
N ARG A 465 12.08 -7.55 -2.75
CA ARG A 465 11.93 -8.16 -4.07
C ARG A 465 12.77 -7.44 -5.11
N LEU A 466 12.67 -6.11 -5.18
CA LEU A 466 13.42 -5.29 -6.13
C LEU A 466 14.93 -5.36 -5.90
N TYR A 467 15.37 -5.42 -4.64
CA TYR A 467 16.77 -5.63 -4.32
C TYR A 467 17.27 -6.99 -4.81
N HIS A 468 16.52 -8.07 -4.56
CA HIS A 468 16.87 -9.41 -5.02
C HIS A 468 16.93 -9.48 -6.56
N GLU A 469 16.00 -8.84 -7.27
CA GLU A 469 16.05 -8.76 -8.74
C GLU A 469 17.33 -8.09 -9.27
N LEU A 470 17.87 -7.12 -8.53
CA LEU A 470 19.09 -6.42 -8.90
C LEU A 470 20.38 -7.21 -8.57
N THR A 471 20.36 -8.07 -7.56
CA THR A 471 21.57 -8.68 -6.99
C THR A 471 21.69 -10.19 -7.12
N GLY A 472 20.60 -10.90 -7.43
CA GLY A 472 20.47 -12.31 -7.10
C GLY A 472 20.33 -12.52 -5.60
#